data_AF-A0A938U717-F1
#
_entry.id   AF-A0A938U717-F1
#
_cell.length_a   1.000
_cell.length_b   1.000
_cell.length_c   1.000
_cell.angle_alpha   90.00
_cell.angle_beta   90.00
_cell.angle_gamma   90.00
#
_symmetry.space_group_name_H-M   'P 1'
#
loop_
_entity.id
_entity.type
_entity.pdbx_description
1 polymer ?
#
loop_
_entity_poly.entity_id
_entity_poly.type
_entity_poly.pdbx_seq_one_letter_code
_entity_poly.pdbx_strand_id
1 'polypeptide(L)'
;MNKFIFLFKRISDLIIKISLIIFRAIFFIIPIWIIFTIALQFYVLSIENSVTTKQYNIIFAAIGITATLSGLSFRAAASSEENYKRRYYYHQGQRLLHATLLFIMTMPLSYIYNEFGLINKLTIISFIRSNLNFDVSNSVKTICFIFYNFFFYFGLLLTAIGIECLNEILWKEKLLD
;
A
#
# COMPACT_ATOMS: atom_id res chain seq x y z
N MET A 1 -11.46 -22.28 -48.93
CA MET A 1 -11.72 -22.63 -47.51
C MET A 1 -10.63 -22.18 -46.53
N ASN A 2 -9.33 -22.24 -46.86
CA ASN A 2 -8.25 -21.92 -45.89
C ASN A 2 -8.15 -20.46 -45.42
N LYS A 3 -8.59 -19.46 -46.20
CA LYS A 3 -8.51 -18.03 -45.81
C LYS A 3 -9.44 -17.65 -44.65
N PHE A 4 -10.63 -18.24 -44.59
CA PHE A 4 -11.61 -17.95 -43.52
C PHE A 4 -11.17 -18.53 -42.17
N ILE A 5 -10.62 -19.75 -42.17
CA ILE A 5 -10.07 -20.40 -40.97
C ILE A 5 -8.87 -19.61 -40.44
N PHE A 6 -8.01 -19.11 -41.33
CA PHE A 6 -6.86 -18.27 -40.96
C PHE A 6 -7.28 -16.92 -40.36
N LEU A 7 -8.28 -16.25 -40.95
CA LEU A 7 -8.85 -15.01 -40.42
C LEU A 7 -9.50 -15.20 -39.04
N PHE A 8 -10.26 -16.28 -38.87
CA PHE A 8 -10.92 -16.59 -37.60
C PHE A 8 -9.90 -16.86 -36.49
N LYS A 9 -8.84 -17.63 -36.80
CA LYS A 9 -7.73 -17.87 -35.88
C LYS A 9 -7.03 -16.57 -35.49
N ARG A 10 -6.74 -15.69 -36.46
CA ARG A 10 -6.09 -14.40 -36.22
C ARG A 10 -6.92 -13.45 -35.35
N ILE A 11 -8.25 -13.45 -35.52
CA ILE A 11 -9.17 -12.66 -34.69
C ILE A 11 -9.25 -13.23 -33.27
N SER A 12 -9.33 -14.56 -33.13
CA SER A 12 -9.29 -15.24 -31.84
C SER A 12 -8.00 -14.91 -31.06
N ASP A 13 -6.85 -14.98 -31.72
CA ASP A 13 -5.55 -14.65 -31.11
C ASP A 13 -5.47 -13.18 -30.69
N LEU A 14 -6.08 -12.28 -31.46
CA LEU A 14 -6.15 -10.85 -31.14
C LEU A 14 -7.03 -10.59 -29.90
N ILE A 15 -8.20 -11.22 -29.82
CA ILE A 15 -9.12 -11.11 -28.68
C ILE A 15 -8.43 -11.61 -27.40
N ILE A 16 -7.73 -12.74 -27.47
CA ILE A 16 -6.97 -13.27 -26.34
C ILE A 16 -5.93 -12.25 -25.89
N LYS A 17 -5.12 -11.71 -26.80
CA LYS A 17 -4.10 -10.70 -26.45
C LYS A 17 -4.71 -9.45 -25.79
N ILE A 18 -5.83 -8.94 -26.33
CA ILE A 18 -6.52 -7.78 -25.76
C ILE A 18 -7.06 -8.09 -24.35
N SER A 19 -7.67 -9.28 -24.17
CA SER A 19 -8.19 -9.70 -22.87
C SER A 19 -7.11 -9.80 -21.80
N LEU A 20 -5.92 -10.30 -22.16
CA LEU A 20 -4.75 -10.41 -21.28
C LEU A 20 -4.25 -9.01 -20.87
N ILE A 21 -4.20 -8.06 -21.81
CA ILE A 21 -3.82 -6.66 -21.52
C ILE A 21 -4.80 -6.01 -20.55
N ILE A 22 -6.11 -6.18 -20.79
CA ILE A 22 -7.16 -5.63 -19.93
C ILE A 22 -7.05 -6.24 -18.53
N PHE A 23 -6.83 -7.55 -18.42
CA PHE A 23 -6.64 -8.22 -17.14
C PHE A 23 -5.41 -7.68 -16.41
N ARG A 24 -4.29 -7.50 -17.10
CA ARG A 24 -3.08 -6.91 -16.52
C ARG A 24 -3.31 -5.48 -16.02
N ALA A 25 -4.04 -4.67 -16.78
CA ALA A 25 -4.38 -3.31 -16.38
C ALA A 25 -5.22 -3.30 -15.10
N ILE A 26 -6.25 -4.16 -15.02
CA ILE A 26 -7.15 -4.25 -13.87
C ILE A 26 -6.43 -4.75 -12.62
N PHE A 27 -5.57 -5.77 -12.74
CA PHE A 27 -4.96 -6.42 -11.58
C PHE A 27 -3.66 -5.78 -11.10
N PHE A 28 -2.99 -4.94 -11.91
CA PHE A 28 -1.69 -4.37 -11.54
C PHE A 28 -1.60 -2.86 -11.74
N ILE A 29 -2.00 -2.34 -12.91
CA ILE A 29 -1.89 -0.90 -13.21
C ILE A 29 -2.84 -0.09 -12.32
N ILE A 30 -4.11 -0.52 -12.23
CA ILE A 30 -5.12 0.16 -11.40
C ILE A 30 -4.72 0.14 -9.91
N PRO A 31 -4.34 -1.00 -9.30
CA PRO A 31 -3.88 -1.02 -7.90
C PRO A 31 -2.66 -0.13 -7.63
N ILE A 32 -1.66 -0.10 -8.54
CA ILE A 32 -0.50 0.80 -8.41
C ILE A 32 -0.95 2.26 -8.44
N TRP A 33 -1.87 2.61 -9.35
CA TRP A 33 -2.40 3.96 -9.44
C TRP A 33 -3.24 4.35 -8.21
N ILE A 34 -3.99 3.40 -7.64
CA ILE A 34 -4.71 3.58 -6.37
C ILE A 34 -3.71 3.82 -5.23
N ILE A 35 -2.63 3.05 -5.14
CA ILE A 35 -1.58 3.26 -4.13
C ILE A 35 -0.92 4.62 -4.28
N PHE A 36 -0.67 5.06 -5.51
CA PHE A 36 -0.12 6.39 -5.80
C PHE A 36 -1.08 7.50 -5.36
N THR A 37 -2.37 7.39 -5.67
CA THR A 37 -3.37 8.39 -5.26
C THR A 37 -3.56 8.42 -3.73
N ILE A 38 -3.51 7.27 -3.07
CA ILE A 38 -3.46 7.15 -1.61
C ILE A 38 -2.23 7.89 -1.04
N ALA A 39 -1.04 7.67 -1.61
CA ALA A 39 0.20 8.31 -1.18
C ALA A 39 0.13 9.84 -1.30
N LEU A 40 -0.41 10.33 -2.43
CA LEU A 40 -0.56 11.75 -2.69
C LEU A 40 -1.57 12.41 -1.74
N GLN A 41 -2.75 11.79 -1.55
CA GLN A 41 -3.75 12.31 -0.62
C GLN A 41 -3.24 12.33 0.82
N PHE A 42 -2.55 11.27 1.23
CA PHE A 42 -1.95 11.22 2.56
C PHE A 42 -0.90 12.32 2.73
N TYR A 43 -0.03 12.55 1.74
CA TYR A 43 0.95 13.64 1.76
C TYR A 43 0.31 15.01 1.95
N VAL A 44 -0.72 15.33 1.16
CA VAL A 44 -1.42 16.62 1.25
C VAL A 44 -2.04 16.80 2.64
N LEU A 45 -2.65 15.75 3.20
CA LEU A 45 -3.26 15.79 4.53
C LEU A 45 -2.20 15.81 5.65
N SER A 46 -1.01 15.24 5.44
CA SER A 46 0.08 15.22 6.43
C SER A 46 0.74 16.59 6.60
N ILE A 47 0.51 17.54 5.69
CA ILE A 47 0.93 18.94 5.84
C ILE A 47 0.03 19.67 6.86
N GLU A 48 -1.17 19.15 7.13
CA GLU A 48 -2.07 19.71 8.14
C GLU A 48 -1.59 19.40 9.58
N ASN A 49 -1.79 20.34 10.51
CA ASN A 49 -1.31 20.24 11.91
C ASN A 49 -2.11 19.26 12.80
N SER A 50 -2.94 18.41 12.20
CA SER A 50 -3.84 17.47 12.89
C SER A 50 -4.17 16.29 12.00
N VAL A 51 -4.39 15.11 12.61
CA VAL A 51 -4.83 13.94 11.85
C VAL A 51 -6.34 13.99 11.65
N THR A 52 -6.78 13.90 10.40
CA THR A 52 -8.20 13.93 10.04
C THR A 52 -8.81 12.53 9.96
N THR A 53 -10.14 12.42 10.06
CA THR A 53 -10.86 11.16 9.81
C THR A 53 -10.55 10.59 8.43
N LYS A 54 -10.26 11.45 7.43
CA LYS A 54 -9.85 11.01 6.09
C LYS A 54 -8.53 10.25 6.10
N GLN A 55 -7.54 10.69 6.87
CA GLN A 55 -6.27 9.96 7.01
C GLN A 55 -6.47 8.59 7.65
N TYR A 56 -7.30 8.47 8.68
CA TYR A 56 -7.63 7.16 9.26
C TYR A 56 -8.28 6.23 8.23
N ASN A 57 -9.24 6.73 7.45
CA ASN A 57 -9.87 5.95 6.39
C ASN A 57 -8.86 5.49 5.33
N ILE A 58 -7.90 6.36 4.96
CA ILE A 58 -6.81 6.01 4.05
C ILE A 58 -5.94 4.89 4.63
N ILE A 59 -5.55 4.99 5.91
CA ILE A 59 -4.73 3.95 6.57
C ILE A 59 -5.50 2.63 6.64
N PHE A 60 -6.79 2.64 7.02
CA PHE A 60 -7.64 1.45 7.03
C PHE A 60 -7.75 0.82 5.64
N ALA A 61 -7.96 1.63 4.60
CA ALA A 61 -8.01 1.16 3.22
C ALA A 61 -6.68 0.52 2.79
N ALA A 62 -5.55 1.14 3.13
CA ALA A 62 -4.22 0.59 2.86
C ALA A 62 -4.00 -0.76 3.57
N ILE A 63 -4.38 -0.88 4.85
CA ILE A 63 -4.34 -2.15 5.59
C ILE A 63 -5.16 -3.21 4.85
N GLY A 64 -6.42 -2.91 4.52
CA GLY A 64 -7.33 -3.87 3.89
C GLY A 64 -6.84 -4.36 2.53
N ILE A 65 -6.41 -3.44 1.66
CA ILE A 65 -5.90 -3.77 0.33
C ILE A 65 -4.63 -4.62 0.45
N THR A 66 -3.66 -4.17 1.24
CA THR A 66 -2.36 -4.84 1.32
C THR A 66 -2.45 -6.19 2.03
N ALA A 67 -3.28 -6.32 3.07
CA ALA A 67 -3.55 -7.60 3.71
C ALA A 67 -4.21 -8.60 2.74
N THR A 68 -5.15 -8.14 1.93
CA THR A 68 -5.81 -8.97 0.92
C THR A 68 -4.81 -9.45 -0.13
N LEU A 69 -3.95 -8.57 -0.64
CA LEU A 69 -2.90 -8.93 -1.59
C LEU A 69 -1.88 -9.91 -0.99
N SER A 70 -1.53 -9.74 0.29
CA SER A 70 -0.67 -10.68 1.02
C SER A 70 -1.31 -12.06 1.10
N GLY A 71 -2.58 -12.14 1.51
CA GLY A 71 -3.33 -13.39 1.59
C GLY A 71 -3.47 -14.09 0.23
N LEU A 72 -3.75 -13.33 -0.83
CA LEU A 72 -3.79 -13.85 -2.20
C LEU A 72 -2.42 -14.41 -2.64
N SER A 73 -1.33 -13.73 -2.27
CA SER A 73 0.03 -14.18 -2.60
C SER A 73 0.38 -15.49 -1.88
N PHE A 74 0.04 -15.62 -0.60
CA PHE A 74 0.25 -16.88 0.12
C PHE A 74 -0.61 -18.02 -0.42
N ARG A 75 -1.85 -17.74 -0.80
CA ARG A 75 -2.71 -18.72 -1.46
C ARG A 75 -2.13 -19.14 -2.80
N ALA A 76 -1.65 -18.20 -3.61
CA ALA A 76 -1.00 -18.48 -4.89
C ALA A 76 0.27 -19.34 -4.71
N ALA A 77 1.05 -19.07 -3.66
CA ALA A 77 2.20 -19.89 -3.31
C ALA A 77 1.78 -21.33 -2.99
N ALA A 78 0.76 -21.52 -2.14
CA ALA A 78 0.27 -22.84 -1.75
C ALA A 78 -0.29 -23.64 -2.93
N SER A 79 -0.90 -22.98 -3.91
CA SER A 79 -1.45 -23.63 -5.11
C SER A 79 -0.45 -23.83 -6.24
N SER A 80 0.78 -23.31 -6.13
CA SER A 80 1.75 -23.38 -7.22
C SER A 80 2.54 -24.69 -7.20
N GLU A 81 2.46 -25.45 -8.28
CA GLU A 81 3.22 -26.69 -8.46
C GLU A 81 4.73 -26.44 -8.64
N GLU A 82 5.08 -25.35 -9.32
CA GLU A 82 6.45 -24.97 -9.63
C GLU A 82 7.15 -24.37 -8.39
N ASN A 83 8.23 -25.03 -7.93
CA ASN A 83 8.94 -24.64 -6.71
C ASN A 83 9.47 -23.20 -6.72
N TYR A 84 9.90 -22.69 -7.89
CA TYR A 84 10.37 -21.31 -7.97
C TYR A 84 9.22 -20.30 -7.84
N LYS A 85 8.09 -20.50 -8.54
CA LYS A 85 6.89 -19.67 -8.42
C LYS A 85 6.37 -19.65 -7.00
N ARG A 86 6.31 -20.82 -6.35
CA ARG A 86 5.94 -20.96 -4.94
C ARG A 86 6.79 -20.08 -4.02
N ARG A 87 8.11 -20.16 -4.12
CA ARG A 87 9.04 -19.34 -3.32
C ARG A 87 8.84 -17.85 -3.57
N TYR A 88 8.68 -17.47 -4.84
CA TYR A 88 8.47 -16.07 -5.22
C TYR A 88 7.16 -15.51 -4.65
N TYR A 89 6.03 -16.19 -4.84
CA TYR A 89 4.73 -15.78 -4.28
C TYR A 89 4.78 -15.69 -2.75
N TYR A 90 5.43 -16.65 -2.10
CA TYR A 90 5.60 -16.63 -0.65
C TYR A 90 6.40 -15.41 -0.18
N HIS A 91 7.51 -15.11 -0.85
CA HIS A 91 8.34 -13.94 -0.50
C HIS A 91 7.59 -12.61 -0.73
N GLN A 92 6.82 -12.49 -1.82
CA GLN A 92 5.99 -11.30 -2.03
C GLN A 92 4.84 -11.21 -1.01
N GLY A 93 4.23 -12.34 -0.63
CA GLY A 93 3.24 -12.41 0.44
C GLY A 93 3.80 -11.92 1.78
N GLN A 94 5.03 -12.33 2.13
CA GLN A 94 5.74 -11.84 3.32
C GLN A 94 6.01 -10.34 3.24
N ARG A 95 6.48 -9.83 2.09
CA ARG A 95 6.72 -8.39 1.91
C ARG A 95 5.46 -7.56 2.12
N LEU A 96 4.34 -8.00 1.54
CA LEU A 96 3.03 -7.36 1.70
C LEU A 96 2.51 -7.48 3.13
N LEU A 97 2.79 -8.58 3.83
CA LEU A 97 2.48 -8.70 5.26
C LEU A 97 3.24 -7.67 6.09
N HIS A 98 4.55 -7.48 5.83
CA HIS A 98 5.34 -6.43 6.50
C HIS A 98 4.79 -5.04 6.22
N ALA A 99 4.39 -4.75 4.97
CA ALA A 99 3.73 -3.50 4.63
C ALA A 99 2.43 -3.30 5.42
N THR A 100 1.62 -4.35 5.56
CA THR A 100 0.39 -4.33 6.37
C THR A 100 0.68 -3.99 7.84
N LEU A 101 1.71 -4.62 8.42
CA LEU A 101 2.11 -4.35 9.81
C LEU A 101 2.58 -2.89 9.99
N LEU A 102 3.29 -2.33 9.01
CA LEU A 102 3.70 -0.92 9.05
C LEU A 102 2.49 0.01 9.04
N PHE A 103 1.48 -0.25 8.20
CA PHE A 103 0.24 0.53 8.20
C PHE A 103 -0.53 0.41 9.51
N ILE A 104 -0.56 -0.78 10.12
CA ILE A 104 -1.16 -0.97 11.45
C ILE A 104 -0.43 -0.11 12.49
N MET A 105 0.91 -0.06 12.46
CA MET A 105 1.71 0.77 13.36
C MET A 105 1.55 2.28 13.11
N THR A 106 1.14 2.68 11.91
CA THR A 106 0.79 4.08 11.60
C THR A 106 -0.38 4.59 12.45
N MET A 107 -1.38 3.75 12.76
CA MET A 107 -2.57 4.16 13.53
C MET A 107 -2.32 4.60 14.98
N PRO A 108 -1.65 3.82 15.84
CA PRO A 108 -1.40 4.26 17.20
C PRO A 108 -0.53 5.52 17.21
N LEU A 109 0.41 5.65 16.28
CA LEU A 109 1.24 6.86 16.14
C LEU A 109 0.43 8.07 15.68
N SER A 110 -0.52 7.91 14.76
CA SER A 110 -1.41 8.99 14.32
C SER A 110 -2.34 9.45 15.44
N TYR A 111 -2.82 8.51 16.26
CA TYR A 111 -3.63 8.81 17.44
C TYR A 111 -2.83 9.61 18.48
N ILE A 112 -1.64 9.14 18.83
CA ILE A 112 -0.74 9.83 19.76
C ILE A 112 -0.43 11.25 19.26
N TYR A 113 -0.07 11.41 17.98
CA TYR A 113 0.20 12.72 17.39
C TYR A 113 -0.99 13.69 17.52
N ASN A 114 -2.22 13.20 17.32
CA ASN A 114 -3.42 14.03 17.37
C ASN A 114 -3.78 14.45 18.80
N GLU A 115 -3.71 13.52 19.76
CA GLU A 115 -3.98 13.78 21.19
C GLU A 115 -2.98 14.78 21.78
N PHE A 116 -1.68 14.65 21.49
CA PHE A 116 -0.67 15.64 21.91
C PHE A 116 -0.90 17.02 21.25
N GLY A 117 -1.51 17.07 20.07
CA GLY A 117 -1.95 18.31 19.42
C GLY A 117 -3.12 19.00 20.12
N LEU A 118 -4.07 18.22 20.67
CA LEU A 118 -5.23 18.70 21.42
C LEU A 118 -4.86 19.23 22.81
N ILE A 119 -3.94 18.56 23.51
CA ILE A 119 -3.44 18.99 24.82
C ILE A 119 -2.77 20.37 24.74
N ASN A 120 -2.12 20.69 23.61
CA ASN A 120 -1.54 22.01 23.36
C ASN A 120 -2.59 23.12 23.10
N LYS A 121 -3.84 22.79 22.78
CA LYS A 121 -4.92 23.77 22.51
C LYS A 121 -5.76 24.12 23.74
N LEU A 122 -5.78 23.28 24.78
CA LEU A 122 -6.50 23.54 26.02
C LEU A 122 -5.68 24.46 26.94
N THR A 123 -6.06 25.74 26.93
CA THR A 123 -5.49 26.93 27.59
C THR A 123 -5.27 26.87 29.11
N ILE A 124 -5.61 25.76 29.78
CA ILE A 124 -5.39 25.61 31.24
C ILE A 124 -4.00 25.02 31.53
N ILE A 125 -3.45 24.21 30.62
CA ILE A 125 -2.12 23.60 30.79
C ILE A 125 -1.01 24.59 30.41
N SER A 126 -1.28 25.58 29.55
CA SER A 126 -0.30 26.64 29.20
C SER A 126 0.14 27.48 30.40
N PHE A 127 -0.71 27.61 31.43
CA PHE A 127 -0.39 28.35 32.66
C PHE A 127 0.48 27.54 33.65
N ILE A 128 0.32 26.22 33.69
CA ILE A 128 1.18 25.34 34.51
C ILE A 128 2.51 25.07 33.79
N ARG A 129 2.49 25.01 32.46
CA ARG A 129 3.65 24.79 31.60
C ARG A 129 4.59 25.99 31.51
N SER A 130 4.12 27.22 31.72
CA SER A 130 5.02 28.39 31.79
C SER A 130 5.99 28.33 32.99
N ASN A 131 5.67 27.53 34.01
CA ASN A 131 6.50 27.37 35.21
C ASN A 131 7.41 26.14 35.17
N LEU A 132 7.25 25.27 34.17
CA LEU A 132 8.07 24.08 33.96
C LEU A 132 8.50 24.07 32.49
N ASN A 133 9.70 24.58 32.20
CA ASN A 133 10.40 24.61 30.91
C ASN A 133 10.47 23.22 30.24
N PHE A 134 9.35 22.69 29.75
CA PHE A 134 9.27 21.35 29.16
C PHE A 134 8.70 21.43 27.74
N ASP A 135 9.65 21.59 26.82
CA ASP A 135 9.51 21.46 25.36
C ASP A 135 9.33 19.98 24.92
N VAL A 136 9.28 19.05 25.87
CA VAL A 136 9.19 17.61 25.63
C VAL A 136 7.91 17.21 24.89
N SER A 137 6.77 17.89 25.10
CA SER A 137 5.56 17.55 24.32
C SER A 137 5.68 17.92 22.84
N ASN A 138 6.49 18.93 22.47
CA ASN A 138 6.75 19.25 21.07
C ASN A 138 7.75 18.25 20.47
N SER A 139 8.79 17.85 21.22
CA SER A 139 9.73 16.82 20.77
C SER A 139 9.04 15.47 20.54
N VAL A 140 8.17 15.04 21.46
CA VAL A 140 7.39 13.80 21.32
C VAL A 140 6.44 13.89 20.13
N LYS A 141 5.74 15.02 19.95
CA LYS A 141 4.86 15.22 18.78
C LYS A 141 5.62 15.14 17.46
N THR A 142 6.80 15.74 17.36
CA THR A 142 7.65 15.69 16.16
C THR A 142 8.16 14.28 15.88
N ILE A 143 8.60 13.56 16.92
CA ILE A 143 9.05 12.16 16.80
C ILE A 143 7.90 11.28 16.30
N CYS A 144 6.71 11.39 16.91
CA CYS A 144 5.53 10.65 16.47
C CYS A 144 5.15 10.99 15.03
N PHE A 145 5.22 12.26 14.62
CA PHE A 145 4.95 12.68 13.24
C PHE A 145 5.94 12.05 12.24
N ILE A 146 7.23 12.02 12.57
CA ILE A 146 8.26 11.42 11.71
C ILE A 146 7.99 9.91 11.55
N PHE A 147 7.80 9.18 12.65
CA PHE A 147 7.55 7.73 12.59
C PHE A 147 6.21 7.40 11.93
N TYR A 148 5.17 8.20 12.17
CA TYR A 148 3.86 8.11 11.52
C TYR A 148 3.99 8.13 10.00
N ASN A 149 4.63 9.17 9.46
CA ASN A 149 4.84 9.30 8.02
C ASN A 149 5.80 8.22 7.49
N PHE A 150 6.89 7.95 8.21
CA PHE A 150 7.89 6.97 7.81
C PHE A 150 7.28 5.57 7.64
N PHE A 151 6.52 5.08 8.62
CA PHE A 151 5.86 3.77 8.52
C PHE A 151 4.84 3.73 7.40
N PHE A 152 4.07 4.80 7.20
CA PHE A 152 3.10 4.84 6.11
C PHE A 152 3.78 4.78 4.74
N TYR A 153 4.75 5.64 4.47
CA TYR A 153 5.45 5.65 3.17
C TYR A 153 6.28 4.40 2.94
N PHE A 154 6.90 3.85 3.98
CA PHE A 154 7.64 2.60 3.85
C PHE A 154 6.70 1.41 3.57
N GLY A 155 5.51 1.40 4.19
CA GLY A 155 4.44 0.44 3.86
C GLY A 155 3.98 0.55 2.41
N LEU A 156 3.81 1.78 1.89
CA LEU A 156 3.46 2.01 0.48
C LEU A 156 4.55 1.51 -0.47
N LEU A 157 5.81 1.80 -0.16
CA LEU A 157 6.96 1.36 -0.96
C LEU A 157 7.00 -0.18 -1.04
N LEU A 158 6.91 -0.87 0.10
CA LEU A 158 6.89 -2.33 0.14
C LEU A 158 5.69 -2.91 -0.63
N THR A 159 4.53 -2.25 -0.56
CA THR A 159 3.33 -2.64 -1.32
C THR A 159 3.56 -2.51 -2.82
N ALA A 160 4.11 -1.38 -3.27
CA ALA A 160 4.39 -1.12 -4.69
C ALA A 160 5.36 -2.15 -5.27
N ILE A 161 6.49 -2.41 -4.58
CA ILE A 161 7.47 -3.40 -5.01
C ILE A 161 6.83 -4.80 -5.01
N GLY A 162 6.00 -5.13 -4.02
CA GLY A 162 5.29 -6.41 -3.96
C GLY A 162 4.40 -6.63 -5.19
N ILE A 163 3.61 -5.62 -5.56
CA ILE A 163 2.72 -5.68 -6.74
C ILE A 163 3.51 -5.74 -8.03
N GLU A 164 4.60 -4.97 -8.16
CA GLU A 164 5.47 -5.01 -9.33
C GLU A 164 6.06 -6.40 -9.53
N CYS A 165 6.65 -7.00 -8.50
CA CYS A 165 7.19 -8.35 -8.58
C CYS A 165 6.13 -9.40 -8.94
N LEU A 166 4.90 -9.27 -8.40
CA LEU A 166 3.79 -10.16 -8.76
C LEU A 166 3.39 -10.01 -10.24
N ASN A 167 3.39 -8.78 -10.77
CA ASN A 167 3.13 -8.52 -12.19
C ASN A 167 4.17 -9.20 -13.09
N GLU A 168 5.44 -9.18 -12.68
CA GLU A 168 6.53 -9.82 -13.45
C GLU A 168 6.34 -11.33 -13.55
N ILE A 169 6.08 -12.02 -12.45
CA ILE A 169 5.91 -13.48 -12.43
C ILE A 169 4.72 -13.91 -13.28
N LEU A 170 3.60 -13.18 -13.21
CA LEU A 170 2.38 -13.56 -13.91
C LEU A 170 2.41 -13.29 -15.42
N TRP A 171 3.22 -12.33 -15.87
CA TRP A 171 3.11 -11.80 -17.23
C TRP A 171 4.41 -11.65 -18.01
N LYS A 172 5.57 -11.52 -17.38
CA LYS A 172 6.85 -11.46 -18.11
C LYS A 172 7.34 -12.84 -18.53
N GLU A 173 6.96 -13.92 -17.83
CA GLU A 173 7.28 -15.30 -18.27
C GLU A 173 6.56 -15.70 -19.56
N LYS A 174 5.29 -15.30 -19.75
CA LYS A 174 4.51 -15.64 -20.96
C LYS A 174 4.92 -14.88 -22.23
N LEU A 175 5.85 -13.93 -22.15
CA LEU A 175 6.31 -13.14 -23.31
C LEU A 175 7.64 -13.65 -23.88
N LEU A 176 8.25 -14.67 -23.26
CA LEU A 176 9.55 -15.23 -23.67
C LEU A 176 9.45 -16.65 -24.30
N ASP A 177 8.23 -17.20 -24.36
CA ASP A 177 7.87 -18.40 -25.14
C ASP A 177 6.93 -17.99 -26.30
#